data_AF-A0A5R2NCY4-F1
#
_entry.id   AF-A0A5R2NCY4-F1
#
_cell.length_a   1.000
_cell.length_b   1.000
_cell.length_c   1.000
_cell.angle_alpha   90.00
_cell.angle_beta   90.00
_cell.angle_gamma   90.00
#
_symmetry.space_group_name_H-M   'P 1'
#
loop_
_entity.id
_entity.type
_entity.pdbx_description
1 polymer ?
#
loop_
_entity_poly.entity_id
_entity_poly.type
_entity_poly.pdbx_seq_one_letter_code
_entity_poly.pdbx_strand_id
1 'polypeptide(L)' 'PRRKFLRYPGTIKARFLPPIPPGLGKEEFMARLIGETEAACDQLLVEASRAPNPPALPTTAAKRLRELGAKLDGSAA' A
#
# COMPACT_ATOMS: atom_id res chain seq x y z
N PRO A 1 -4.49 -2.57 -24.85
CA PRO A 1 -4.02 -3.91 -25.25
C PRO A 1 -3.90 -4.88 -24.04
N ARG A 2 -4.93 -5.70 -23.81
CA ARG A 2 -5.04 -6.73 -22.75
C ARG A 2 -4.11 -7.95 -22.94
N ARG A 3 -3.14 -7.87 -23.85
CA ARG A 3 -2.22 -8.95 -24.25
C ARG A 3 -0.74 -8.63 -23.95
N LYS A 4 -0.46 -7.62 -23.11
CA LYS A 4 0.91 -7.34 -22.66
C LYS A 4 1.07 -7.89 -21.24
N PHE A 5 1.96 -8.87 -21.08
CA PHE A 5 2.32 -9.43 -19.79
C PHE A 5 3.46 -8.59 -19.20
N LEU A 6 3.10 -7.52 -18.49
CA LEU A 6 4.08 -6.60 -17.90
C LEU A 6 4.53 -7.15 -16.55
N ARG A 7 5.77 -7.63 -16.48
CA ARG A 7 6.44 -8.01 -15.23
C ARG A 7 7.55 -7.01 -14.97
N TYR A 8 7.43 -6.27 -13.88
CA TYR A 8 8.48 -5.38 -13.40
C TYR A 8 9.28 -6.12 -12.33
N PRO A 9 10.61 -6.26 -12.49
CA PRO A 9 11.44 -6.83 -11.43
C PRO A 9 11.42 -5.91 -10.21
N GLY A 10 11.40 -6.51 -9.02
CA GLY A 10 11.36 -5.76 -7.77
C GLY A 10 11.16 -6.65 -6.56
N THR A 11 11.11 -6.05 -5.38
CA THR A 11 10.90 -6.75 -4.11
C THR A 11 9.47 -6.58 -3.65
N ILE A 12 8.79 -7.70 -3.38
CA ILE A 12 7.49 -7.68 -2.71
C ILE A 12 7.74 -7.56 -1.20
N LYS A 13 7.13 -6.56 -0.57
CA LYS A 13 7.14 -6.39 0.88
C LYS A 13 5.77 -6.79 1.43
N ALA A 14 5.77 -7.61 2.47
CA ALA A 14 4.58 -8.01 3.20
C ALA A 14 4.84 -7.89 4.70
N ARG A 15 3.78 -7.72 5.48
CA ARG A 15 3.86 -7.56 6.93
C ARG A 15 2.76 -8.38 7.60
N PHE A 16 3.11 -9.08 8.67
CA PHE A 16 2.15 -9.64 9.60
C PHE A 16 1.78 -8.59 10.64
N LEU A 17 0.49 -8.29 10.76
CA LEU A 17 -0.02 -7.37 11.76
C LEU A 17 -0.30 -8.13 13.07
N PRO A 18 -0.36 -7.42 14.21
CA PRO A 18 -0.81 -8.01 15.46
C PRO A 18 -2.17 -8.72 15.29
N PRO A 19 -2.40 -9.84 15.98
CA PRO A 19 -3.68 -10.54 15.88
C PRO A 19 -4.81 -9.67 16.44
N ILE A 20 -5.98 -9.72 15.79
CA ILE A 20 -7.19 -9.08 16.30
C ILE A 20 -7.69 -9.90 17.50
N PRO A 21 -7.91 -9.29 18.68
CA PRO A 21 -8.41 -10.00 19.85
C PRO A 21 -9.78 -10.66 19.61
N PRO A 22 -10.05 -11.81 20.23
CA PRO A 22 -11.37 -12.41 20.21
C PRO A 22 -12.37 -11.58 21.02
N GLY A 23 -13.67 -11.84 20.82
CA GLY A 23 -14.74 -11.22 21.60
C GLY A 23 -15.34 -9.94 21.01
N LEU A 24 -14.83 -9.46 19.87
CA LEU A 24 -15.42 -8.34 19.14
C LEU A 24 -16.73 -8.76 18.45
N GLY A 25 -17.67 -7.83 18.38
CA GLY A 25 -18.84 -7.96 17.50
C GLY A 25 -18.43 -7.99 16.03
N LYS A 26 -19.28 -8.54 15.15
CA LYS A 26 -18.99 -8.67 13.72
C LYS A 26 -18.59 -7.33 13.07
N GLU A 27 -19.35 -6.27 13.32
CA GLU A 27 -19.12 -4.96 12.71
C GLU A 27 -17.81 -4.33 13.20
N GLU A 28 -17.56 -4.41 14.51
CA GLU A 28 -16.33 -3.89 15.13
C GLU A 28 -15.09 -4.64 14.62
N PHE A 29 -15.16 -5.96 14.54
CA PHE A 29 -14.10 -6.78 13.95
C PHE A 29 -13.79 -6.35 12.51
N MET A 30 -14.82 -6.19 11.68
CA MET A 30 -14.64 -5.80 10.27
C MET A 30 -14.05 -4.40 10.14
N ALA A 31 -14.55 -3.44 10.92
CA ALA A 31 -14.04 -2.07 10.93
C ALA A 31 -12.56 -2.03 11.32
N ARG A 32 -12.18 -2.80 12.35
CA ARG A 32 -10.79 -2.91 12.81
C ARG A 32 -9.90 -3.57 11.77
N LEU A 33 -10.33 -4.70 11.21
CA LEU A 33 -9.57 -5.42 10.17
C LEU A 33 -9.25 -4.52 8.98
N ILE A 34 -10.27 -3.79 8.48
CA ILE A 34 -10.11 -2.86 7.37
C ILE A 34 -9.17 -1.72 7.77
N GLY A 35 -9.44 -1.06 8.89
CA GLY A 35 -8.66 0.10 9.33
C GLY A 35 -7.18 -0.22 9.52
N GLU A 36 -6.85 -1.32 10.20
CA GLU A 36 -5.46 -1.71 10.43
C GLU A 36 -4.74 -2.15 9.14
N THR A 37 -5.42 -2.90 8.27
CA THR A 37 -4.84 -3.36 7.00
C THR A 37 -4.59 -2.21 6.04
N GLU A 38 -5.57 -1.32 5.85
CA GLU A 38 -5.43 -0.16 4.96
C GLU A 38 -4.35 0.80 5.46
N ALA A 39 -4.28 1.07 6.77
CA ALA A 39 -3.23 1.89 7.34
C ALA A 39 -1.83 1.27 7.16
N ALA A 40 -1.70 -0.05 7.31
CA ALA A 40 -0.44 -0.75 7.06
C ALA A 40 -0.05 -0.73 5.57
N CYS A 41 -1.02 -0.90 4.67
CA CYS A 41 -0.83 -0.77 3.23
C CYS A 41 -0.38 0.65 2.84
N ASP A 42 -0.97 1.68 3.42
CA ASP A 42 -0.58 3.08 3.20
C ASP A 42 0.88 3.32 3.60
N GLN A 43 1.32 2.78 4.73
CA GLN A 43 2.72 2.86 5.15
C GLN A 43 3.66 2.20 4.14
N LEU A 44 3.32 1.00 3.66
CA LEU A 44 4.08 0.29 2.63
C LEU A 44 4.08 1.04 1.28
N LEU A 45 2.97 1.68 0.93
CA LEU A 45 2.86 2.48 -0.29
C LEU A 45 3.77 3.72 -0.22
N VAL A 46 3.79 4.42 0.91
CA VAL A 46 4.70 5.56 1.14
C VAL A 46 6.16 5.10 1.07
N GLU A 47 6.49 3.99 1.73
CA GLU A 47 7.83 3.40 1.67
C GLU A 47 8.25 3.04 0.25
N ALA A 48 7.36 2.36 -0.51
CA ALA A 48 7.61 1.98 -1.89
C ALA A 48 7.80 3.20 -2.80
N SER A 49 7.05 4.28 -2.57
CA SER A 49 7.15 5.52 -3.36
C SER A 49 8.47 6.26 -3.17
N ARG A 50 9.16 6.04 -2.04
CA ARG A 50 10.45 6.65 -1.69
C ARG A 50 11.64 5.72 -1.93
N ALA A 51 11.40 4.51 -2.43
CA ALA A 51 12.46 3.57 -2.73
C ALA A 51 13.33 4.09 -3.89
N PRO A 52 14.62 3.72 -3.97
CA PRO A 52 15.52 4.18 -5.03
C PRO A 52 15.06 3.87 -6.46
N ASN A 53 14.27 2.81 -6.62
CA ASN A 53 13.63 2.44 -7.88
C ASN A 53 12.16 2.09 -7.58
N PRO A 54 11.26 3.09 -7.53
CA PRO A 54 9.87 2.85 -7.19
C PRO A 54 9.16 2.10 -8.33
N PRO A 55 8.19 1.23 -8.02
CA PRO A 55 7.39 0.58 -9.04
C PRO A 55 6.57 1.63 -9.83
N ALA A 56 6.18 1.29 -11.06
CA ALA A 56 5.25 2.12 -11.82
C ALA A 56 3.94 2.31 -11.02
N LEU A 57 3.73 3.52 -10.50
CA LEU A 57 2.59 3.83 -9.65
C LEU A 57 1.34 4.05 -10.51
N PRO A 58 0.27 3.24 -10.36
CA PRO A 58 -0.99 3.50 -11.04
C PRO A 58 -1.63 4.81 -10.55
N THR A 59 -2.59 5.34 -11.30
CA THR A 59 -3.27 6.61 -10.98
C THR A 59 -3.94 6.61 -9.60
N THR A 60 -4.45 5.45 -9.17
CA THR A 60 -5.04 5.25 -7.84
C THR A 60 -4.00 5.37 -6.72
N ALA A 61 -2.82 4.77 -6.88
CA ALA A 61 -1.71 4.87 -5.92
C ALA A 61 -1.19 6.31 -5.82
N ALA A 62 -1.02 7.00 -6.96
CA ALA A 62 -0.62 8.40 -6.98
C ALA A 62 -1.65 9.32 -6.31
N LYS A 63 -2.95 9.06 -6.47
CA LYS A 63 -4.02 9.77 -5.75
C LYS A 63 -3.91 9.54 -4.24
N ARG A 64 -3.74 8.28 -3.82
CA ARG A 64 -3.65 7.93 -2.40
C ARG A 64 -2.44 8.59 -1.72
N LEU A 65 -1.27 8.58 -2.36
CA LEU A 65 -0.07 9.24 -1.85
C LEU A 65 -0.28 10.76 -1.63
N ARG A 66 -1.04 11.42 -2.52
CA ARG A 66 -1.42 12.83 -2.34
C ARG A 66 -2.34 13.03 -1.15
N GLU A 67 -3.34 12.16 -0.95
CA GLU A 67 -4.24 12.20 0.22
C GLU A 67 -3.48 12.01 1.54
N LEU A 68 -2.43 11.17 1.53
CA LEU A 68 -1.56 10.92 2.68
C LEU A 68 -0.55 12.05 2.95
N GLY A 69 -0.48 13.08 2.09
CA GLY A 69 0.51 14.16 2.19
C GLY A 69 1.96 13.70 1.97
N ALA A 70 2.15 12.48 1.44
CA ALA A 70 3.48 11.97 1.11
C ALA A 70 3.98 12.67 -0.15
N LYS A 71 4.97 13.55 -0.02
CA LYS A 71 5.67 14.11 -1.18
C LYS A 71 6.34 12.96 -1.94
N LEU A 72 6.03 12.86 -3.23
CA LEU A 72 6.79 12.04 -4.17
C LEU A 72 8.12 12.76 -4.35
N ASP A 73 9.12 12.39 -3.56
CA ASP A 73 10.47 12.92 -3.73
C ASP A 73 11.00 12.32 -5.03
N GLY A 74 10.92 13.13 -6.09
CA GLY A 74 11.32 12.73 -7.42
C GLY A 74 12.79 12.35 -7.45
N SER A 75 13.06 11.10 -7.80
CA SER A 75 14.22 10.74 -8.60
C SER A 75 13.78 9.72 -9.64
N ALA A 76 14.01 10.12 -10.88
CA ALA A 76 13.62 9.48 -12.13
C ALA A 76 14.36 8.17 -12.41
N ALA A 77 13.74 7.30 -13.21
CA ALA A 77 14.15 6.98 -14.59
C ALA A 77 13.10 6.07 -15.26
#